data_AF-A0A3P6CSF1-F1
#
_entry.id   AF-A0A3P6CSF1-F1
#
_cell.length_a   1.000
_cell.length_b   1.000
_cell.length_c   1.000
_cell.angle_alpha   90.00
_cell.angle_beta   90.00
_cell.angle_gamma   90.00
#
_symmetry.space_group_name_H-M   'P 1'
#
loop_
_entity.id
_entity.type
_entity.pdbx_description
1 polymer ?
#
loop_
_entity_poly.entity_id
_entity_poly.type
_entity_poly.pdbx_seq_one_letter_code
_entity_poly.pdbx_strand_id
1 'polypeptide(L)'
;MTDVILVSSTMVRPENTNQCSRTKIHLTPYDLKLLNFAYPQRGLLFSKPDLETHIIPQLKASLSTALEIYFPFAGRLIKIDNPEDIR
;
A
#
# COMPACT_ATOMS: atom_id res chain seq x y z
N MET A 1 25.02 15.09 -11.09
CA MET A 1 23.79 14.40 -10.65
C MET A 1 24.22 13.12 -9.98
N THR A 2 23.90 12.93 -8.70
CA THR A 2 24.12 11.65 -8.02
C THR A 2 23.06 10.66 -8.49
N ASP A 3 23.50 9.47 -8.87
CA ASP A 3 22.61 8.38 -9.26
C ASP A 3 21.93 7.77 -8.03
N VAL A 4 20.68 7.32 -8.19
CA VAL A 4 19.90 6.71 -7.11
C VAL A 4 19.90 5.20 -7.31
N ILE A 5 20.50 4.48 -6.35
CA ILE A 5 20.63 3.03 -6.42
C ILE A 5 19.58 2.39 -5.50
N LEU A 6 18.78 1.47 -6.05
CA LEU A 6 17.88 0.63 -5.27
C LEU A 6 18.69 -0.39 -4.46
N VAL A 7 18.74 -0.22 -3.15
CA VAL A 7 19.46 -1.17 -2.25
C VAL A 7 18.62 -2.39 -1.93
N SER A 8 17.33 -2.22 -1.67
CA SER A 8 16.43 -3.34 -1.34
C SER A 8 14.97 -3.01 -1.62
N SER A 9 14.16 -4.04 -1.81
CA SER A 9 12.71 -3.97 -1.92
C SER A 9 12.08 -5.08 -1.07
N THR A 10 11.01 -4.79 -0.36
CA THR A 10 10.34 -5.76 0.51
C THR A 10 8.85 -5.49 0.60
N MET A 11 8.07 -6.57 0.78
CA MET A 11 6.64 -6.50 1.01
C MET A 11 6.37 -6.51 2.52
N VAL A 12 5.85 -5.40 3.04
CA VAL A 12 5.39 -5.31 4.43
C VAL A 12 3.94 -5.81 4.50
N ARG A 13 3.66 -6.66 5.47
CA ARG A 13 2.31 -7.19 5.75
C ARG A 13 1.87 -6.74 7.13
N PRO A 14 0.56 -6.62 7.40
CA PRO A 14 0.08 -6.40 8.75
C PRO A 14 0.51 -7.55 9.67
N GLU A 15 0.81 -7.24 10.93
CA GLU A 15 1.25 -8.21 11.94
C GLU A 15 0.17 -9.28 12.17
N ASN A 16 -1.08 -8.87 12.32
CA ASN A 16 -2.19 -9.79 12.47
C ASN A 16 -2.88 -10.09 11.12
N THR A 17 -2.53 -11.23 10.53
CA THR A 17 -3.20 -11.79 9.34
C THR A 17 -4.44 -12.63 9.67
N ASN A 18 -4.65 -12.98 10.94
CA ASN A 18 -5.68 -13.95 11.37
C ASN A 18 -7.08 -13.36 11.56
N GLN A 19 -7.28 -12.08 11.21
CA GLN A 19 -8.63 -11.52 11.10
C GLN A 19 -9.31 -12.10 9.85
N CYS A 20 -9.91 -13.29 10.02
CA CYS A 20 -10.66 -14.08 9.04
C CYS A 20 -11.91 -13.35 8.47
N SER A 21 -12.04 -12.05 8.71
CA SER A 21 -13.19 -11.21 8.38
C SER A 21 -12.80 -9.86 7.77
N ARG A 22 -11.61 -9.73 7.14
CA ARG A 22 -11.32 -8.52 6.36
C ARG A 22 -12.28 -8.44 5.17
N THR A 23 -13.32 -7.63 5.34
CA THR A 23 -14.43 -7.44 4.40
C THR A 23 -13.92 -7.05 3.03
N LYS A 24 -14.39 -7.76 1.99
CA LYS A 24 -14.19 -7.34 0.61
C LYS A 24 -14.83 -5.97 0.41
N ILE A 25 -14.03 -4.98 0.02
CA ILE A 25 -14.52 -3.64 -0.30
C ILE A 25 -14.90 -3.62 -1.78
N HIS A 26 -16.18 -3.37 -2.05
CA HIS A 26 -16.66 -3.15 -3.40
C HIS A 26 -16.39 -1.70 -3.80
N LEU A 27 -15.77 -1.51 -4.96
CA LEU A 27 -15.54 -0.17 -5.52
C LEU A 27 -16.88 0.45 -5.92
N THR A 28 -17.09 1.71 -5.55
CA THR A 28 -18.24 2.49 -6.00
C THR A 28 -18.01 2.98 -7.44
N PRO A 29 -19.07 3.42 -8.14
CA PRO A 29 -18.91 4.06 -9.45
C PRO A 29 -17.96 5.27 -9.44
N TYR A 30 -17.83 5.97 -8.30
CA TYR A 30 -16.89 7.08 -8.16
C TYR A 30 -15.44 6.58 -8.09
N ASP A 31 -15.18 5.51 -7.33
CA ASP A 31 -13.84 4.90 -7.24
C ASP A 31 -13.37 4.36 -8.60
N LEU A 32 -14.27 3.79 -9.40
CA LEU A 32 -13.94 3.32 -10.75
C LEU A 32 -13.47 4.45 -11.68
N LYS A 33 -14.06 5.65 -11.57
CA LYS A 33 -13.59 6.83 -12.32
C LYS A 33 -12.17 7.21 -11.89
N LEU A 34 -11.83 6.99 -10.62
CA LEU A 34 -10.52 7.28 -10.08
C LEU A 34 -9.43 6.29 -10.50
N LEU A 35 -9.78 5.07 -10.91
CA LEU A 35 -8.81 4.06 -11.38
C LEU A 35 -8.05 4.49 -12.65
N ASN A 36 -8.67 5.34 -13.48
CA ASN A 36 -8.03 5.86 -14.69
C ASN A 36 -6.99 6.96 -14.41
N PHE A 37 -6.91 7.45 -13.18
CA PHE A 37 -5.86 8.40 -12.80
C PHE A 37 -4.56 7.65 -12.52
N ALA A 38 -3.43 8.25 -12.91
CA ALA A 38 -2.12 7.71 -12.59
C ALA A 38 -1.92 7.58 -11.07
N TYR A 39 -1.14 6.60 -10.64
CA TYR A 39 -0.77 6.42 -9.25
C TYR A 39 -0.13 7.70 -8.70
N PRO A 40 -0.68 8.29 -7.61
CA PRO A 40 -0.13 9.52 -7.07
C PRO A 40 1.25 9.26 -6.48
N GLN A 41 2.28 9.83 -7.09
CA GLN A 41 3.65 9.80 -6.56
C GLN A 41 3.85 10.97 -5.60
N ARG A 42 4.11 10.67 -4.34
CA ARG A 42 4.33 11.67 -3.28
C ARG A 42 5.65 11.39 -2.58
N GLY A 43 6.41 12.45 -2.28
CA GLY A 43 7.66 12.39 -1.54
C GLY A 43 7.61 13.30 -0.32
N LEU A 44 8.35 12.92 0.72
CA LEU A 44 8.59 13.75 1.91
C LEU A 44 10.11 13.89 2.08
N LEU A 45 10.55 15.11 2.39
CA LEU A 45 11.95 15.42 2.66
C LEU A 45 12.12 15.66 4.16
N PHE A 46 13.08 14.95 4.74
CA PHE A 46 13.44 15.07 6.14
C PHE A 46 14.91 15.47 6.25
N SER A 47 15.26 16.17 7.32
CA SER A 47 16.66 16.39 7.68
C SER A 47 17.36 15.05 7.91
N LYS A 48 18.66 15.00 7.67
CA LYS A 48 19.46 13.80 7.87
C LYS A 48 19.31 13.31 9.33
N PRO A 49 18.87 12.06 9.56
CA PRO A 49 18.75 11.52 10.90
C PRO A 49 20.14 11.25 11.50
N ASP A 50 20.19 11.10 12.82
CA ASP A 50 21.41 10.68 13.52
C ASP A 50 21.80 9.24 13.12
N LEU A 51 23.11 8.96 13.10
CA LEU A 51 23.70 7.71 12.62
C LEU A 51 23.22 6.48 13.41
N GLU A 52 22.88 6.66 14.69
CA GLU A 52 22.36 5.62 15.59
C GLU A 52 20.90 5.22 15.28
N THR A 53 20.22 5.94 14.38
CA THR A 53 18.81 5.69 14.11
C THR A 53 18.62 4.51 13.14
N HIS A 54 18.17 3.37 13.66
CA HIS A 54 17.72 2.22 12.85
C HIS A 54 16.36 2.49 12.18
N ILE A 55 16.31 3.47 11.28
CA ILE A 55 15.07 3.97 10.70
C ILE A 55 14.35 2.94 9.82
N ILE A 56 15.09 2.09 9.11
CA ILE A 56 14.50 1.11 8.19
C ILE A 56 13.63 0.07 8.95
N PRO A 57 14.14 -0.62 10.00
CA PRO A 57 13.31 -1.48 10.84
C PRO A 57 12.09 -0.77 11.45
N GLN A 58 12.28 0.45 11.96
CA GLN A 58 11.21 1.23 12.58
C GLN A 58 10.10 1.55 11.57
N LEU A 59 10.45 2.01 10.37
CA LEU A 59 9.49 2.30 9.30
C LEU A 59 8.73 1.04 8.86
N LYS A 60 9.40 -0.12 8.78
CA LYS A 60 8.74 -1.39 8.45
C LYS A 60 7.73 -1.79 9.53
N ALA A 61 8.11 -1.70 10.80
CA ALA A 61 7.24 -2.02 11.93
C ALA A 61 6.04 -1.06 11.98
N SER A 62 6.27 0.26 11.88
CA SER A 62 5.19 1.24 11.89
C SER A 62 4.23 1.06 10.71
N LEU A 63 4.75 0.72 9.52
CA LEU A 63 3.92 0.44 8.36
C LEU A 63 3.10 -0.84 8.57
N SER A 64 3.69 -1.89 9.14
CA SER A 64 2.99 -3.12 9.50
C SER A 64 1.80 -2.84 10.42
N THR A 65 2.02 -2.09 11.51
CA THR A 65 0.96 -1.68 12.45
C THR A 65 -0.11 -0.82 11.76
N ALA A 66 0.29 0.13 10.91
CA ALA A 66 -0.67 0.98 10.19
C ALA A 66 -1.55 0.16 9.24
N LEU A 67 -0.99 -0.86 8.57
CA LEU A 67 -1.74 -1.77 7.70
C LEU A 67 -2.75 -2.64 8.45
N GLU A 68 -2.68 -2.74 9.78
CA GLU A 68 -3.75 -3.40 10.55
C GLU A 68 -5.04 -2.59 10.53
N ILE A 69 -4.91 -1.26 10.66
CA ILE A 69 -6.02 -0.30 10.63
C ILE A 69 -6.45 -0.02 9.18
N TYR A 70 -5.48 0.23 8.30
CA TYR A 70 -5.71 0.53 6.88
C TYR A 70 -5.50 -0.69 5.99
N PHE A 71 -6.12 -1.80 6.39
CA PHE A 71 -5.96 -3.10 5.72
C PHE A 71 -6.19 -3.13 4.20
N PRO A 72 -7.02 -2.27 3.58
CA PRO A 72 -7.20 -2.32 2.13
C PRO A 72 -5.92 -2.03 1.36
N PHE A 73 -4.96 -1.28 1.93
CA PHE A 73 -3.67 -1.00 1.28
C PHE A 73 -2.72 -2.21 1.23
N ALA A 74 -2.96 -3.24 2.05
CA ALA A 74 -2.27 -4.53 1.95
C ALA A 74 -2.99 -5.52 1.01
N GLY A 75 -4.14 -5.14 0.47
CA GLY A 75 -4.96 -5.94 -0.42
C GLY A 75 -4.54 -5.87 -1.89
N ARG A 76 -5.36 -6.47 -2.76
CA ARG A 76 -5.23 -6.37 -4.22
C ARG A 76 -6.58 -6.09 -4.84
N LEU A 77 -6.57 -5.34 -5.94
CA LEU A 77 -7.75 -5.19 -6.77
C LEU A 77 -8.07 -6.51 -7.48
N ILE A 78 -9.36 -6.85 -7.55
CA ILE A 78 -9.86 -8.03 -8.24
C ILE A 78 -10.94 -7.57 -9.21
N LYS A 79 -10.80 -7.96 -10.48
CA LYS A 79 -11.86 -7.82 -11.47
C LYS A 79 -12.75 -9.06 -11.42
N ILE A 80 -14.06 -8.86 -11.49
CA ILE A 80 -15.04 -9.93 -11.75
C ILE A 80 -15.62 -9.69 -13.14
N ASP A 81 -15.95 -10.76 -13.84
CA ASP A 81 -16.63 -10.64 -15.13
C ASP A 81 -18.07 -10.17 -14.89
N ASN A 82 -18.49 -9.16 -15.65
CA ASN A 82 -19.86 -8.68 -15.62
C ASN A 82 -20.69 -9.54 -16.60
N PRO A 83 -21.64 -10.36 -16.13
CA PRO A 83 -22.42 -11.23 -17.01
C PRO A 83 -23.27 -10.44 -18.03
N GLU A 84 -23.56 -9.16 -17.76
CA GLU A 84 -24.32 -8.28 -18.65
C GLU A 84 -23.47 -7.72 -19.81
N ASP A 85 -22.14 -7.83 -19.78
CA ASP A 85 -21.26 -7.38 -20.89
C ASP A 85 -21.20 -8.39 -22.06
N ILE A 86 -21.80 -9.58 -21.91
CA ILE A 86 -21.73 -10.69 -22.90
C ILE A 86 -22.99 -10.71 -23.81
N ARG A 87 -23.70 -9.58 -23.96
CA ARG A 87 -24.88 -9.47 -24.84
C ARG A 87 -24.68 -8.47 -25.97
#